data_AF-A0A0C2CFK5-F1
#
_entry.id   AF-A0A0C2CFK5-F1
#
_cell.length_a   1.000
_cell.length_b   1.000
_cell.length_c   1.000
_cell.angle_alpha   90.00
_cell.angle_beta   90.00
_cell.angle_gamma   90.00
#
_symmetry.space_group_name_H-M   'P 1'
#
loop_
_entity.id
_entity.type
_entity.pdbx_description
1 polymer ?
#
loop_
_entity_poly.entity_id
_entity_poly.type
_entity_poly.pdbx_seq_one_letter_code
_entity_poly.pdbx_strand_id
1 'polypeptide(L)'
;KILANPQSVVDLYVNYDCDLTAHNVFENLVDVVSKTARTSINDTAPIVQKERERAMRLLGLSCLTDLLQCLVDWFDVCETTKDAMYQGRADDDEAAAELTSSPTVHKFIHLKQKKELMEHGIMLFSRKPKQGLAFLQEHGFVGTEPNEIAEFLMKEDRLDKTVVGDFLGDPD
;
A
#
# COMPACT_ATOMS: atom_id res chain seq x y z
N LYS A 1 -6.31 -20.58 1.92
CA LYS A 1 -5.36 -19.95 2.85
C LYS A 1 -4.43 -19.06 2.02
N ILE A 2 -4.68 -17.74 1.96
CA ILE A 2 -3.92 -16.84 1.08
C ILE A 2 -2.42 -16.84 1.46
N LEU A 3 -2.12 -16.84 2.76
CA LEU A 3 -0.75 -16.90 3.31
C LEU A 3 -0.08 -18.28 3.21
N ALA A 4 -0.75 -19.28 2.62
CA ALA A 4 -0.13 -20.60 2.40
C ALA A 4 0.66 -20.65 1.09
N ASN A 5 0.51 -19.64 0.23
CA ASN A 5 1.37 -19.46 -0.94
C ASN A 5 2.33 -18.30 -0.64
N PRO A 6 3.64 -18.57 -0.49
CA PRO A 6 4.65 -17.55 -0.17
C PRO A 6 4.62 -16.32 -1.08
N GLN A 7 4.28 -16.49 -2.37
CA GLN A 7 4.22 -15.39 -3.34
C GLN A 7 3.08 -14.40 -3.08
N SER A 8 1.99 -14.85 -2.45
CA SER A 8 0.74 -14.09 -2.42
C SER A 8 0.84 -12.74 -1.70
N VAL A 9 1.69 -12.63 -0.67
CA VAL A 9 1.87 -11.35 0.05
C VAL A 9 2.60 -10.32 -0.82
N VAL A 10 3.59 -10.76 -1.60
CA VAL A 10 4.31 -9.88 -2.53
C VAL A 10 3.40 -9.46 -3.69
N ASP A 11 2.59 -10.38 -4.21
CA ASP A 11 1.62 -10.07 -5.27
C ASP A 11 0.58 -9.05 -4.81
N LEU A 12 0.15 -9.09 -3.54
CA LEU A 12 -0.74 -8.08 -2.97
C LEU A 12 -0.09 -6.70 -3.00
N TYR A 13 1.17 -6.59 -2.57
CA TYR A 13 1.88 -5.31 -2.57
C TYR A 13 2.12 -4.79 -3.99
N VAL A 14 2.67 -5.63 -4.86
CA VAL A 14 3.06 -5.24 -6.22
C VAL A 14 1.87 -4.89 -7.11
N ASN A 15 0.78 -5.67 -7.04
CA ASN A 15 -0.35 -5.49 -7.95
C ASN A 15 -1.39 -4.48 -7.45
N TYR A 16 -1.41 -4.17 -6.14
CA TYR A 16 -2.41 -3.28 -5.56
C TYR A 16 -1.77 -2.03 -4.94
N ASP A 17 -0.85 -2.20 -3.99
CA ASP A 17 -0.26 -1.06 -3.27
C ASP A 17 0.68 -0.21 -4.16
N CYS A 18 1.30 -0.81 -5.18
CA CYS A 18 2.11 -0.10 -6.18
C CYS A 18 1.32 0.34 -7.43
N ASP A 19 0.02 0.05 -7.54
CA ASP A 19 -0.82 0.55 -8.62
C ASP A 19 -1.44 1.90 -8.23
N LEU A 20 -1.38 2.89 -9.13
CA LEU A 20 -1.83 4.26 -8.86
C LEU A 20 -3.33 4.39 -8.60
N THR A 21 -4.13 3.45 -9.09
CA THR A 21 -5.60 3.48 -9.09
C THR A 21 -6.21 2.48 -8.13
N ALA A 22 -5.53 1.36 -7.88
CA ALA A 22 -6.00 0.33 -6.97
C ALA A 22 -5.90 0.77 -5.49
N HIS A 23 -6.68 0.14 -4.62
CA HIS A 23 -6.58 0.34 -3.18
C HIS A 23 -5.30 -0.28 -2.59
N ASN A 24 -4.77 0.26 -1.49
CA ASN A 24 -3.65 -0.34 -0.75
C ASN A 24 -4.12 -1.58 0.04
N VAL A 25 -4.28 -2.72 -0.64
CA VAL A 25 -4.81 -3.95 -0.03
C VAL A 25 -3.86 -4.52 1.01
N PHE A 26 -2.55 -4.53 0.74
CA PHE A 26 -1.55 -5.05 1.68
C PHE A 26 -1.46 -4.15 2.92
N GLU A 27 -1.30 -2.84 2.74
CA GLU A 27 -1.25 -1.87 3.85
C GLU A 27 -2.52 -1.93 4.72
N ASN A 28 -3.71 -1.95 4.09
CA ASN A 28 -4.98 -2.02 4.82
C ASN A 28 -5.11 -3.33 5.61
N LEU A 29 -4.68 -4.47 5.04
CA LEU A 29 -4.68 -5.74 5.75
C LEU A 29 -3.79 -5.66 6.99
N VAL A 30 -2.55 -5.18 6.83
CA VAL A 30 -1.59 -5.03 7.93
C VAL A 30 -2.15 -4.09 9.00
N ASP A 31 -2.73 -2.96 8.62
CA ASP A 31 -3.30 -1.98 9.55
C ASP A 31 -4.48 -2.54 10.35
N VAL A 32 -5.45 -3.19 9.69
CA VAL A 32 -6.62 -3.79 10.35
C VAL A 32 -6.20 -4.88 11.33
N VAL A 33 -5.30 -5.78 10.92
CA VAL A 33 -4.80 -6.84 11.79
C VAL A 33 -3.99 -6.26 12.95
N SER A 34 -3.16 -5.24 12.68
CA SER A 34 -2.38 -4.53 13.71
C SER A 34 -3.26 -3.82 14.74
N LYS A 35 -4.34 -3.17 14.31
CA LYS A 35 -5.32 -2.55 15.20
C LYS A 35 -6.04 -3.60 16.05
N THR A 36 -6.40 -4.73 15.45
CA THR A 36 -7.02 -5.87 16.16
C THR A 36 -6.08 -6.42 17.24
N ALA A 37 -4.80 -6.61 16.91
CA ALA A 37 -3.78 -7.09 17.85
C ALA A 37 -3.55 -6.14 19.05
N ARG A 38 -3.75 -4.83 18.85
CA ARG A 38 -3.54 -3.79 19.88
C ARG A 38 -4.82 -3.33 20.62
N THR A 39 -6.01 -3.80 20.22
CA THR A 39 -7.29 -3.31 20.75
C THR A 39 -7.35 -3.47 22.27
N SER A 40 -7.65 -2.43 23.06
CA SER A 40 -7.72 -2.51 24.55
C SER A 40 -8.77 -3.52 25.04
N ILE A 41 -8.50 -4.21 26.16
CA ILE A 41 -9.51 -5.04 26.83
C ILE A 41 -10.32 -4.12 27.74
N ASN A 42 -11.64 -4.25 27.73
CA ASN A 42 -12.48 -3.50 28.66
C ASN A 42 -12.50 -4.20 30.03
N ASP A 43 -11.82 -3.62 31.02
CA ASP A 43 -11.73 -4.17 32.38
C ASP A 43 -13.07 -4.25 33.11
N THR A 44 -14.08 -3.52 32.68
CA THR A 44 -15.44 -3.57 33.26
C THR A 44 -16.35 -4.57 32.56
N ALA A 45 -15.91 -5.16 31.44
CA ALA A 45 -16.74 -6.06 30.65
C ALA A 45 -16.94 -7.44 31.32
N PRO A 46 -18.02 -8.17 30.97
CA PRO A 46 -18.23 -9.55 31.40
C PRO A 46 -17.05 -10.46 30.99
N ILE A 47 -16.81 -11.53 31.77
CA ILE A 47 -15.69 -12.47 31.55
C ILE A 47 -15.67 -13.00 30.11
N VAL A 48 -16.84 -13.40 29.58
CA VAL A 48 -16.98 -13.92 28.21
C VAL A 48 -16.53 -12.90 27.16
N GLN A 49 -16.81 -11.62 27.38
CA GLN A 49 -16.38 -10.56 26.47
C GLN A 49 -14.86 -10.36 26.53
N LYS A 50 -14.28 -10.36 27.74
CA LYS A 50 -12.81 -10.26 27.92
C LYS A 50 -12.08 -11.42 27.26
N GLU A 51 -12.59 -12.63 27.38
CA GLU A 51 -12.03 -13.82 26.72
C GLU A 51 -12.09 -13.69 25.19
N ARG A 52 -13.22 -13.21 24.64
CA ARG A 52 -13.35 -12.94 23.21
C ARG A 52 -12.37 -11.86 22.74
N GLU A 53 -12.24 -10.76 23.46
CA GLU A 53 -11.29 -9.67 23.14
C GLU A 53 -9.84 -10.18 23.16
N ARG A 54 -9.47 -11.00 24.16
CA ARG A 54 -8.15 -11.64 24.24
C ARG A 54 -7.93 -12.62 23.08
N ALA A 55 -8.92 -13.43 22.73
CA ALA A 55 -8.83 -14.36 21.61
C ALA A 55 -8.63 -13.61 20.28
N MET A 56 -9.35 -12.51 20.07
CA MET A 56 -9.16 -11.65 18.88
C MET A 56 -7.76 -11.07 18.80
N ARG A 57 -7.18 -10.62 19.92
CA ARG A 57 -5.79 -10.15 19.96
C ARG A 57 -4.80 -11.23 19.57
N LEU A 58 -4.94 -12.43 20.16
CA LEU A 58 -4.07 -13.57 19.86
C LEU A 58 -4.15 -13.97 18.40
N LEU A 59 -5.36 -13.96 17.82
CA LEU A 59 -5.57 -14.24 16.40
C LEU A 59 -4.93 -13.15 15.52
N GLY A 60 -5.07 -11.88 15.88
CA GLY A 60 -4.42 -10.76 15.19
C GLY A 60 -2.90 -10.88 15.20
N LEU A 61 -2.30 -11.17 16.37
CA LEU A 61 -0.86 -11.40 16.50
C LEU A 61 -0.39 -12.60 15.67
N SER A 62 -1.11 -13.73 15.74
CA SER A 62 -0.82 -14.91 14.94
C SER A 62 -0.83 -14.58 13.45
N CYS A 63 -1.81 -13.81 12.99
CA CYS A 63 -1.92 -13.43 11.58
C CYS A 63 -0.77 -12.52 11.13
N LEU A 64 -0.30 -11.60 11.98
CA LEU A 64 0.90 -10.81 11.69
C LEU A 64 2.15 -11.69 11.62
N THR A 65 2.27 -12.68 12.50
CA THR A 65 3.35 -13.66 12.45
C THR A 65 3.28 -14.49 11.18
N ASP A 66 2.10 -14.97 10.77
CA ASP A 66 1.92 -15.72 9.53
C ASP A 66 2.23 -14.86 8.28
N LEU A 67 1.88 -13.57 8.30
CA LEU A 67 2.23 -12.61 7.24
C LEU A 67 3.75 -12.45 7.10
N LEU A 68 4.44 -12.25 8.22
CA LEU A 68 5.90 -12.15 8.23
C LEU A 68 6.56 -13.46 7.80
N GLN A 69 6.05 -14.60 8.29
CA GLN A 69 6.56 -15.91 7.90
C GLN A 69 6.40 -16.14 6.39
N CYS A 70 5.24 -15.76 5.81
CA CYS A 70 5.01 -15.87 4.37
C CYS A 70 6.03 -15.05 3.55
N LEU A 71 6.47 -13.89 4.05
CA LEU A 71 7.52 -13.08 3.41
C LEU A 71 8.88 -13.74 3.50
N VAL A 72 9.21 -14.34 4.65
CA VAL A 72 10.45 -15.10 4.86
C VAL A 72 10.47 -16.32 3.92
N ASP A 73 9.37 -17.08 3.87
CA ASP A 73 9.25 -18.24 3.00
C ASP A 73 9.47 -17.87 1.52
N TRP A 74 8.97 -16.71 1.09
CA TRP A 74 9.19 -16.23 -0.28
C TRP A 74 10.62 -15.77 -0.53
N PHE A 75 11.25 -15.14 0.45
CA PHE A 75 12.67 -14.79 0.37
C PHE A 75 13.54 -16.04 0.19
N ASP A 76 13.30 -17.09 0.96
CA ASP A 76 14.05 -18.35 0.85
C ASP A 76 13.84 -19.03 -0.51
N VAL A 77 12.63 -18.96 -1.08
CA VAL A 77 12.35 -19.42 -2.45
C VAL A 77 13.18 -18.63 -3.47
N CYS A 78 13.26 -17.30 -3.31
CA CYS A 78 14.08 -16.46 -4.18
C CYS A 78 15.57 -16.83 -4.10
N GLU A 79 16.11 -17.00 -2.89
CA GLU A 79 17.52 -17.37 -2.69
C GLU A 79 17.83 -18.75 -3.28
N THR A 80 17.00 -19.75 -3.00
CA THR A 80 17.16 -21.10 -3.57
C THR A 80 17.12 -21.09 -5.10
N THR A 81 16.25 -20.25 -5.68
CA THR A 81 16.16 -20.10 -7.13
C THR A 81 17.42 -19.47 -7.71
N LYS A 82 18.02 -18.48 -7.03
CA LYS A 82 19.31 -17.90 -7.44
C LYS A 82 20.42 -18.95 -7.39
N ASP A 83 20.53 -19.68 -6.28
CA ASP A 83 21.56 -20.73 -6.13
C ASP A 83 21.48 -21.77 -7.25
N ALA A 84 20.26 -22.19 -7.62
CA ALA A 84 20.04 -23.10 -8.74
C ALA A 84 20.39 -22.50 -10.11
N MET A 85 20.27 -21.18 -10.28
CA MET A 85 20.66 -20.47 -11.51
C MET A 85 22.18 -20.27 -11.64
N TYR A 86 22.91 -20.12 -10.53
CA TYR A 86 24.36 -19.88 -10.50
C TYR A 86 25.21 -21.15 -10.35
N GLN A 87 24.61 -22.30 -10.03
CA GLN A 87 25.27 -23.62 -10.08
C GLN A 87 25.63 -24.00 -11.53
N GLY A 88 26.70 -23.38 -12.05
CA GLY A 88 27.23 -23.56 -13.40
C GLY A 88 28.24 -22.50 -13.89
N ARG A 89 28.39 -21.35 -13.19
CA ARG A 89 29.44 -20.35 -13.50
C ARG A 89 30.17 -19.97 -12.22
N ALA A 90 31.33 -20.60 -12.02
CA ALA A 90 32.31 -20.19 -11.03
C ALA A 90 33.07 -19.00 -11.61
N ASP A 91 32.57 -17.79 -11.38
CA ASP A 91 33.30 -16.52 -11.24
C ASP A 91 32.26 -15.41 -11.23
N ASP A 92 32.21 -14.67 -10.12
CA ASP A 92 31.84 -13.24 -9.96
C ASP A 92 31.08 -13.00 -8.63
N ASP A 93 31.86 -12.66 -7.61
CA ASP A 93 31.49 -12.29 -6.24
C ASP A 93 30.72 -10.93 -6.15
N GLU A 94 30.22 -10.40 -7.28
CA GLU A 94 29.65 -9.05 -7.41
C GLU A 94 28.11 -9.01 -7.41
N ALA A 95 27.43 -10.16 -7.51
CA ALA A 95 25.97 -10.24 -7.71
C ALA A 95 25.12 -9.96 -6.45
N ALA A 96 25.68 -10.08 -5.24
CA ALA A 96 24.92 -9.92 -4.00
C ALA A 96 24.54 -8.47 -3.70
N ALA A 97 25.33 -7.49 -4.18
CA ALA A 97 25.07 -6.06 -4.00
C ALA A 97 24.03 -5.49 -5.00
N GLU A 98 23.67 -6.25 -6.06
CA GLU A 98 22.78 -5.79 -7.13
C GLU A 98 21.28 -5.95 -6.85
N LEU A 99 20.90 -6.68 -5.79
CA LEU A 99 19.49 -6.95 -5.49
C LEU A 99 18.74 -5.76 -4.90
N THR A 100 19.43 -4.93 -4.12
CA THR A 100 18.86 -3.69 -3.57
C THR A 100 18.91 -2.53 -4.57
N SER A 101 19.75 -2.63 -5.60
CA SER A 101 19.87 -1.67 -6.71
C SER A 101 19.19 -2.14 -7.99
N SER A 102 18.42 -3.24 -7.93
CA SER A 102 17.69 -3.76 -9.08
C SER A 102 16.74 -2.68 -9.64
N PRO A 103 16.81 -2.35 -10.94
CA PRO A 103 15.90 -1.39 -11.57
C PRO A 103 14.42 -1.69 -11.31
N THR A 104 14.09 -2.97 -11.11
CA THR A 104 12.74 -3.44 -10.78
C THR A 104 12.30 -3.03 -9.37
N VAL A 105 13.18 -3.16 -8.37
CA VAL A 105 12.86 -2.75 -6.98
C VAL A 105 12.69 -1.24 -6.92
N HIS A 106 13.59 -0.48 -7.55
CA HIS A 106 13.48 0.97 -7.66
C HIS A 106 12.19 1.42 -8.34
N LYS A 107 11.73 0.70 -9.38
CA LYS A 107 10.45 0.97 -10.04
C LYS A 107 9.28 0.88 -9.05
N PHE A 108 9.19 -0.18 -8.25
CA PHE A 108 8.08 -0.35 -7.31
C PHE A 108 8.11 0.66 -6.15
N ILE A 109 9.30 0.99 -5.65
CA ILE A 109 9.48 2.05 -4.65
C ILE A 109 8.96 3.38 -5.22
N HIS A 110 9.37 3.74 -6.44
CA HIS A 110 8.92 4.97 -7.08
C HIS A 110 7.40 4.96 -7.36
N LEU A 111 6.83 3.83 -7.78
CA LEU A 111 5.39 3.70 -7.98
C LEU A 111 4.61 3.91 -6.68
N LYS A 112 5.05 3.30 -5.56
CA LYS A 112 4.43 3.48 -4.25
C LYS A 112 4.54 4.93 -3.79
N GLN A 113 5.70 5.56 -3.90
CA GLN A 113 5.89 6.99 -3.56
C GLN A 113 4.97 7.90 -4.40
N LYS A 114 4.90 7.67 -5.71
CA LYS A 114 4.02 8.43 -6.62
C LYS A 114 2.56 8.26 -6.21
N LYS A 115 2.15 7.05 -5.82
CA LYS A 115 0.79 6.78 -5.32
C LYS A 115 0.50 7.54 -4.03
N GLU A 116 1.40 7.53 -3.06
CA GLU A 116 1.22 8.25 -1.78
C GLU A 116 1.03 9.75 -2.00
N LEU A 117 1.77 10.35 -2.93
CA LEU A 117 1.61 11.76 -3.30
C LEU A 117 0.24 12.02 -3.94
N MET A 118 -0.20 11.14 -4.86
CA MET A 118 -1.54 11.24 -5.46
C MET A 118 -2.64 11.13 -4.41
N GLU A 119 -2.57 10.14 -3.52
CA GLU A 119 -3.55 9.93 -2.45
C GLU A 119 -3.57 11.11 -1.47
N HIS A 120 -2.40 11.68 -1.15
CA HIS A 120 -2.30 12.90 -0.35
C HIS A 120 -2.98 14.08 -1.03
N GLY A 121 -2.73 14.29 -2.33
CA GLY A 121 -3.35 15.37 -3.11
C GLY A 121 -4.86 15.25 -3.19
N ILE A 122 -5.39 14.03 -3.40
CA ILE A 122 -6.82 13.74 -3.38
C ILE A 122 -7.42 14.03 -2.00
N MET A 123 -6.78 13.56 -0.92
CA MET A 123 -7.23 13.84 0.45
C MET A 123 -7.19 15.33 0.79
N LEU A 124 -6.18 16.05 0.31
CA LEU A 124 -6.08 17.49 0.47
C LEU A 124 -7.16 18.21 -0.33
N PHE A 125 -7.48 17.75 -1.55
CA PHE A 125 -8.57 18.30 -2.36
C PHE A 125 -9.90 18.18 -1.64
N SER A 126 -10.21 17.00 -1.07
CA SER A 126 -11.44 16.79 -0.29
C SER A 126 -11.58 17.71 0.93
N ARG A 127 -10.46 18.20 1.49
CA ARG A 127 -10.45 19.11 2.65
C ARG A 127 -10.36 20.59 2.26
N LYS A 128 -9.57 20.88 1.23
CA LYS A 128 -9.18 22.22 0.75
C LYS A 128 -8.94 22.16 -0.77
N PRO A 129 -10.01 22.23 -1.59
CA PRO A 129 -9.94 21.97 -3.02
C PRO A 129 -8.84 22.74 -3.77
N LYS A 130 -8.75 24.06 -3.55
CA LYS A 130 -7.74 24.93 -4.18
C LYS A 130 -6.30 24.52 -3.81
N GLN A 131 -6.06 24.14 -2.56
CA GLN A 131 -4.74 23.69 -2.10
C GLN A 131 -4.41 22.28 -2.62
N GLY A 132 -5.41 21.39 -2.65
CA GLY A 132 -5.26 20.04 -3.18
C GLY A 132 -4.95 20.05 -4.68
N LEU A 133 -5.66 20.87 -5.45
CA LEU A 133 -5.40 21.04 -6.88
C LEU A 133 -3.99 21.60 -7.14
N ALA A 134 -3.59 22.65 -6.41
CA ALA A 134 -2.24 23.21 -6.53
C ALA A 134 -1.15 22.19 -6.20
N PHE A 135 -1.34 21.38 -5.14
CA PHE A 135 -0.43 20.30 -4.78
C PHE A 135 -0.33 19.25 -5.89
N LEU A 136 -1.46 18.84 -6.46
CA LEU A 136 -1.50 17.87 -7.55
C LEU A 136 -0.81 18.40 -8.82
N GLN A 137 -0.95 19.70 -9.10
CA GLN A 137 -0.27 20.37 -10.21
C GLN A 137 1.24 20.45 -10.01
N GLU A 138 1.69 20.82 -8.81
CA GLU A 138 3.11 20.89 -8.45
C GLU A 138 3.84 19.56 -8.66
N HIS A 139 3.17 18.44 -8.34
CA HIS A 139 3.71 17.10 -8.50
C HIS A 139 3.45 16.49 -9.90
N GLY A 140 2.87 17.25 -10.84
CA GLY A 140 2.67 16.84 -12.22
C GLY A 140 1.56 15.81 -12.43
N PHE A 141 0.61 15.71 -11.49
CA PHE A 141 -0.57 14.83 -11.63
C PHE A 141 -1.70 15.46 -12.45
N VAL A 142 -1.76 16.79 -12.45
CA VAL A 142 -2.80 17.57 -13.15
C VAL A 142 -2.12 18.76 -13.83
N GLY A 143 -2.55 19.10 -15.05
CA GLY A 143 -2.06 20.29 -15.74
C GLY A 143 -2.67 21.59 -15.22
N THR A 144 -2.17 22.73 -15.71
CA THR A 144 -2.68 24.06 -15.34
C THR A 144 -3.85 24.50 -16.22
N GLU A 145 -4.05 23.86 -17.36
CA GLU A 145 -5.09 24.24 -18.30
C GLU A 145 -6.47 23.76 -17.83
N PRO A 146 -7.55 24.54 -18.03
CA PRO A 146 -8.89 24.18 -17.60
C PRO A 146 -9.38 22.82 -18.10
N ASN A 147 -8.98 22.42 -19.32
CA ASN A 147 -9.35 21.13 -19.91
C ASN A 147 -8.69 19.96 -19.16
N GLU A 148 -7.42 20.11 -18.76
CA GLU A 148 -6.68 19.08 -18.02
C GLU A 148 -7.23 18.92 -16.60
N ILE A 149 -7.58 20.05 -15.97
CA ILE A 149 -8.25 20.05 -14.66
C ILE A 149 -9.60 19.35 -14.75
N ALA A 150 -10.42 19.71 -15.74
CA ALA A 150 -11.73 19.09 -15.95
C ALA A 150 -11.62 17.57 -16.22
N GLU A 151 -10.66 17.17 -17.05
CA GLU A 151 -10.39 15.76 -17.34
C GLU A 151 -10.00 14.98 -16.08
N PHE A 152 -9.15 15.56 -15.22
CA PHE A 152 -8.80 14.98 -13.93
C PHE A 152 -10.03 14.82 -13.01
N LEU A 153 -10.81 15.89 -12.82
CA LEU A 153 -11.99 15.88 -11.94
C LEU A 153 -13.04 14.85 -12.38
N MET A 154 -13.12 14.58 -13.70
CA MET A 154 -14.01 13.57 -14.26
C MET A 154 -13.45 12.15 -14.13
N LYS A 155 -12.18 11.93 -14.46
CA LYS A 155 -11.57 10.58 -14.50
C LYS A 155 -11.19 10.04 -13.13
N GLU A 156 -10.87 10.90 -12.17
CA GLU A 156 -10.47 10.46 -10.85
C GLU A 156 -11.70 10.12 -9.99
N ASP A 157 -12.02 8.84 -9.94
CA ASP A 157 -13.18 8.29 -9.20
C ASP A 157 -13.03 8.41 -7.69
N ARG A 158 -11.80 8.56 -7.17
CA ARG A 158 -11.54 8.70 -5.73
C ARG A 158 -11.85 10.09 -5.18
N LEU A 159 -12.12 11.07 -6.03
CA LEU A 159 -12.56 12.39 -5.59
C LEU A 159 -14.00 12.34 -5.07
N ASP A 160 -14.25 13.02 -3.95
CA ASP A 160 -15.62 13.21 -3.47
C ASP A 160 -16.40 14.10 -4.45
N LYS A 161 -17.41 13.52 -5.11
CA LYS A 161 -18.17 14.21 -6.15
C LYS A 161 -19.00 15.39 -5.62
N THR A 162 -19.28 15.42 -4.31
CA THR A 162 -19.89 16.59 -3.66
C THR A 162 -18.90 17.75 -3.63
N VAL A 163 -17.67 17.48 -3.17
CA VAL A 163 -16.60 18.49 -3.10
C VAL A 163 -16.22 19.00 -4.49
N VAL A 164 -16.23 18.12 -5.50
CA VAL A 164 -16.03 18.52 -6.89
C VAL A 164 -17.14 19.47 -7.35
N GLY A 165 -18.40 19.18 -7.03
CA GLY A 165 -19.53 20.05 -7.34
C GLY A 165 -19.41 21.43 -6.70
N ASP A 166 -19.09 21.48 -5.41
CA ASP A 166 -18.87 22.72 -4.67
C ASP A 166 -17.71 23.54 -5.26
N PHE A 167 -16.61 22.87 -5.62
CA PHE A 167 -15.45 23.51 -6.23
C PHE A 167 -15.77 24.13 -7.60
N LEU A 168 -16.60 23.47 -8.41
CA LEU A 168 -17.02 23.99 -9.73
C LEU A 168 -18.09 25.09 -9.63
N GLY A 169 -18.82 25.15 -8.51
CA GLY A 169 -19.84 26.17 -8.25
C GLY A 169 -19.32 27.41 -7.53
N ASP A 170 -18.06 27.41 -7.09
CA ASP A 170 -17.41 28.56 -6.45
C ASP A 170 -17.22 29.69 -7.48
N PRO A 171 -17.77 30.90 -7.25
CA PRO A 171 -17.70 32.01 -8.22
C PRO A 171 -16.34 32.70 -8.31
N ASP A 172 -15.33 32.23 -7.57
CA ASP A 172 -13.95 32.74 -7.57
C ASP A 172 -13.21 32.54 -8.92
#